data_AF-A0A7K2EB94-F1
#
_entry.id   AF-A0A7K2EB94-F1
#
_cell.length_a   1.000
_cell.length_b   1.000
_cell.length_c   1.000
_cell.angle_alpha   90.00
_cell.angle_beta   90.00
_cell.angle_gamma   90.00
#
_symmetry.space_group_name_H-M   'P 1'
#
loop_
_entity.id
_entity.type
_entity.pdbx_description
1 polymer ?
#
loop_
_entity_poly.entity_id
_entity_poly.type
_entity_poly.pdbx_seq_one_letter_code
_entity_poly.pdbx_strand_id
1 'polypeptide(L)' 'MSDIPDALEDLAERLAGIAADMDDLGFEELRAAASGGDPGHLATERRLLKARRAVGRAIAALRMPEGDDSASF' A
#
# COMPACT_ATOMS: atom_id res chain seq x y z
N MET A 1 2.92 26.73 14.17
CA MET A 1 3.58 25.48 13.75
C MET A 1 2.61 24.82 12.80
N SER A 2 3.05 24.38 11.62
CA SER A 2 2.12 23.95 10.56
C SER A 2 1.51 22.59 10.93
N ASP A 3 0.19 22.50 11.06
CA ASP A 3 -0.55 21.27 11.41
C ASP A 3 -0.66 20.28 10.23
N ILE A 4 -0.33 20.73 9.01
CA ILE A 4 -0.52 19.95 7.77
C ILE A 4 0.57 18.87 7.59
N PRO A 5 1.87 19.16 7.72
CA PRO A 5 2.92 18.14 7.60
C PRO A 5 2.75 16.98 8.58
N ASP A 6 2.39 17.30 9.83
CA ASP A 6 2.13 16.31 10.87
C ASP A 6 0.91 15.45 10.50
N ALA A 7 -0.19 16.06 10.02
CA ALA A 7 -1.36 15.33 9.56
C ALA A 7 -1.11 14.44 8.31
N LEU A 8 -0.21 14.86 7.41
CA LEU A 8 0.19 14.05 6.26
C LEU A 8 1.06 12.86 6.66
N GLU A 9 1.96 13.03 7.64
CA GLU A 9 2.74 11.91 8.18
C GLU A 9 1.85 10.92 8.93
N ASP A 10 0.92 11.39 9.76
CA ASP A 10 -0.07 10.54 10.44
C ASP A 10 -0.88 9.71 9.42
N LEU A 11 -1.29 10.33 8.31
CA LEU A 11 -1.99 9.63 7.23
C LEU A 11 -1.09 8.59 6.55
N ALA A 12 0.18 8.93 6.30
CA ALA A 12 1.15 8.00 5.72
C ALA A 12 1.41 6.79 6.63
N GLU A 13 1.48 6.99 7.95
CA GLU A 13 1.65 5.92 8.93
C GLU A 13 0.43 4.98 8.96
N ARG A 14 -0.78 5.54 8.94
CA ARG A 14 -2.02 4.72 8.87
C ARG A 14 -2.09 3.91 7.57
N LEU A 15 -1.70 4.49 6.44
CA LEU A 15 -1.60 3.77 5.18
C LEU A 15 -0.53 2.68 5.23
N ALA A 16 0.59 2.90 5.93
CA ALA A 16 1.61 1.87 6.12
C ALA A 16 1.09 0.69 6.95
N GLY A 17 0.27 0.94 7.98
CA GLY A 17 -0.44 -0.10 8.71
C GLY A 17 -1.35 -0.92 7.79
N ILE A 18 -2.18 -0.26 6.97
CA ILE A 18 -3.04 -0.94 6.00
C ILE A 18 -2.21 -1.77 5.01
N ALA A 19 -1.06 -1.26 4.54
CA ALA A 19 -0.19 -2.01 3.65
C ALA A 19 0.38 -3.28 4.30
N ALA A 20 0.65 -3.26 5.60
CA ALA A 20 1.09 -4.43 6.37
C ALA A 20 -0.05 -5.44 6.54
N ASP A 21 -1.26 -5.00 6.90
CA ASP A 21 -2.45 -5.88 6.98
C ASP A 21 -2.73 -6.58 5.64
N MET A 22 -2.48 -5.87 4.52
CA MET A 22 -2.59 -6.46 3.19
C MET A 22 -1.52 -7.52 2.92
N ASP A 23 -0.31 -7.37 3.44
CA ASP A 23 0.72 -8.41 3.33
C ASP A 23 0.30 -9.68 4.08
N ASP A 24 -0.24 -9.53 5.29
CA ASP A 24 -0.74 -10.65 6.09
C ASP A 24 -1.88 -11.39 5.37
N LEU A 25 -2.85 -10.66 4.82
CA LEU A 25 -3.90 -11.24 3.97
C LEU A 25 -3.34 -11.96 2.75
N GLY A 26 -2.29 -11.41 2.13
CA GLY A 26 -1.59 -12.07 1.02
C GLY A 26 -0.96 -13.41 1.44
N PHE A 27 -0.34 -13.46 2.62
CA PHE A 27 0.22 -14.71 3.15
C PHE A 27 -0.85 -15.75 3.48
N GLU A 28 -1.98 -15.34 4.05
CA GLU A 28 -3.10 -16.23 4.33
C GLU A 28 -3.67 -16.83 3.05
N GLU A 29 -3.87 -15.99 2.03
CA GLU A 29 -4.32 -16.40 0.71
C GLU A 29 -3.33 -17.42 0.09
N LEU A 30 -2.02 -17.14 0.12
CA LEU A 30 -1.00 -18.07 -0.39
C LEU A 30 -1.04 -19.42 0.34
N ARG A 31 -1.27 -19.40 1.66
CA ARG A 31 -1.39 -20.60 2.48
C ARG A 31 -2.64 -21.41 2.10
N ALA A 32 -3.76 -20.75 1.85
CA ALA A 32 -5.00 -21.38 1.42
C ALA A 32 -4.82 -22.05 0.04
N ALA A 33 -4.16 -21.37 -0.90
CA ALA A 33 -3.87 -21.91 -2.23
C ALA A 33 -2.96 -23.14 -2.16
N ALA A 34 -1.90 -23.10 -1.35
CA ALA A 34 -1.00 -24.23 -1.15
C ALA A 34 -1.69 -25.47 -0.55
N SER A 35 -2.81 -25.27 0.16
CA SER A 35 -3.60 -26.35 0.77
C SER A 35 -4.67 -26.94 -0.17
N GLY A 36 -4.63 -26.58 -1.47
CA GLY A 36 -5.61 -27.05 -2.47
C GLY A 36 -6.76 -26.06 -2.71
N GLY A 37 -6.51 -24.76 -2.54
CA GLY A 37 -7.51 -23.70 -2.64
C GLY A 37 -8.14 -23.49 -4.02
N ASP A 38 -9.26 -22.77 -4.03
CA ASP A 38 -10.08 -22.42 -5.20
C ASP A 38 -9.25 -21.68 -6.30
N PRO A 39 -9.38 -22.04 -7.59
CA PRO A 39 -8.79 -21.28 -8.70
C PRO A 39 -9.05 -19.76 -8.69
N GLY A 40 -10.09 -19.29 -7.99
CA GLY A 40 -10.32 -17.85 -7.76
C GLY A 40 -9.22 -17.11 -6.99
N HIS A 41 -8.36 -17.82 -6.25
CA HIS A 41 -7.31 -17.24 -5.41
C HIS A 41 -6.31 -16.37 -6.20
N LEU A 42 -5.92 -16.76 -7.42
CA LEU A 42 -4.98 -15.98 -8.24
C LEU A 42 -5.55 -14.60 -8.63
N ALA A 43 -6.87 -14.48 -8.79
CA ALA A 43 -7.50 -13.20 -9.08
C ALA A 43 -7.51 -12.30 -7.84
N THR A 44 -7.75 -12.88 -6.66
CA THR A 44 -7.67 -12.19 -5.37
C THR A 44 -6.25 -11.72 -5.07
N GLU A 45 -5.26 -12.60 -5.22
CA GLU A 45 -3.83 -12.29 -5.04
C GLU A 45 -3.40 -11.11 -5.93
N ARG A 46 -3.77 -11.14 -7.22
CA ARG A 46 -3.47 -10.03 -8.15
C ARG A 46 -4.11 -8.71 -7.74
N ARG A 47 -5.35 -8.74 -7.25
CA ARG A 47 -6.05 -7.54 -6.75
C ARG A 47 -5.37 -6.98 -5.52
N LEU A 48 -5.01 -7.85 -4.58
CA LEU A 48 -4.32 -7.50 -3.34
C LEU A 48 -2.94 -6.87 -3.61
N LEU A 49 -2.13 -7.48 -4.48
CA LEU A 49 -0.84 -6.93 -4.91
C LEU A 49 -0.99 -5.56 -5.59
N LYS A 50 -2.00 -5.40 -6.47
CA LYS A 50 -2.28 -4.12 -7.13
C LYS A 50 -2.64 -3.03 -6.12
N ALA A 51 -3.51 -3.36 -5.16
CA ALA A 51 -3.94 -2.44 -4.13
C ALA A 51 -2.77 -2.07 -3.21
N ARG A 52 -1.94 -3.04 -2.78
CA ARG A 52 -0.74 -2.77 -1.96
C ARG A 52 0.23 -1.81 -2.64
N ARG A 53 0.49 -2.03 -3.93
CA ARG A 53 1.35 -1.12 -4.73
C ARG A 53 0.75 0.28 -4.82
N ALA A 54 -0.57 0.41 -4.91
CA ALA A 54 -1.22 1.72 -4.93
C ALA A 54 -1.07 2.45 -3.59
N VAL A 55 -1.26 1.74 -2.48
CA VAL A 55 -1.06 2.27 -1.12
C VAL A 55 0.40 2.69 -0.93
N GLY A 56 1.37 1.88 -1.34
CA GLY A 56 2.79 2.22 -1.26
C GLY A 56 3.15 3.50 -2.04
N ARG A 57 2.56 3.71 -3.22
CA ARG A 57 2.74 4.96 -3.97
C ARG A 57 2.10 6.16 -3.26
N ALA A 58 0.95 5.99 -2.64
CA ALA A 58 0.30 7.04 -1.87
C ALA A 58 1.16 7.45 -0.66
N ILE A 59 1.69 6.48 0.10
CA ILE A 59 2.62 6.74 1.20
C ILE A 59 3.84 7.52 0.70
N ALA A 60 4.45 7.09 -0.40
CA ALA A 60 5.59 7.78 -0.99
C ALA A 60 5.24 9.22 -1.39
N ALA A 61 4.07 9.43 -1.99
CA ALA A 61 3.59 10.76 -2.38
C ALA A 61 3.35 11.68 -1.18
N LEU A 62 2.80 11.16 -0.08
CA LEU A 62 2.55 11.93 1.14
C LEU A 62 3.84 12.34 1.87
N ARG A 63 4.88 11.53 1.76
CA ARG A 63 6.19 11.77 2.39
C ARG A 63 7.16 12.57 1.53
N MET A 64 6.82 12.79 0.26
CA MET A 64 7.58 13.70 -0.58
C MET A 64 7.25 15.13 -0.16
N PRO A 65 8.24 15.95 0.24
CA PRO A 65 8.00 17.37 0.46
C PRO A 65 7.51 17.99 -0.85
N GLU A 66 6.48 18.84 -0.80
CA GLU A 66 6.03 19.61 -1.97
C GLU A 66 7.21 20.43 -2.51
N GLY A 67 7.86 19.92 -3.57
CA GLY A 67 9.06 20.56 -4.11
C GLY A 67 10.06 19.61 -4.74
N ASP A 68 9.62 18.82 -5.72
CA ASP A 68 10.51 18.50 -6.84
C ASP A 68 9.75 18.63 -8.17
N ASP A 69 9.21 19.82 -8.41
CA ASP A 69 8.74 20.28 -9.72
C ASP A 69 9.93 20.73 -10.60
N SER A 70 11.14 20.23 -10.32
CA SER A 70 12.36 20.58 -11.08
C SER A 70 12.57 19.73 -12.34
N ALA A 71 11.67 18.77 -12.61
CA ALA A 71 11.58 18.13 -13.91
C ALA A 71 10.66 18.92 -14.87
N SER A 72 11.01 20.18 -15.10
CA SER A 72 10.57 20.91 -16.30
C SER A 72 11.56 20.65 -17.46
N PHE A 73 10.99 20.27 -18.62
CA PHE A 73 11.58 20.03 -19.96
C PHE A 73 12.02 18.60 -20.30
#